data_AF-A0A935UNQ0-F1
#
_entry.id   AF-A0A935UNQ0-F1
#
_cell.length_a   1.000
_cell.length_b   1.000
_cell.length_c   1.000
_cell.angle_alpha   90.00
_cell.angle_beta   90.00
_cell.angle_gamma   90.00
#
_symmetry.space_group_name_H-M   'P 1'
#
loop_
_entity.id
_entity.type
_entity.pdbx_description
1 polymer ?
#
loop_
_entity_poly.entity_id
_entity_poly.type
_entity_poly.pdbx_seq_one_letter_code
_entity_poly.pdbx_strand_id
1 'polypeptide(L)'
;MTADRLDELYLGLLRDYWGPEVVLDEIFSARTWSRASRILQLRLVRDGVLGLDGPGPARDGGSGAAEREDYLGFLKSGCSRHPVETLLRTGVDVTTDEPVRDVFGFSVR
;
A
#
# COMPACT_ATOMS: atom_id res chain seq x y z
N MET A 1 0.83 12.78 -23.36
CA MET A 1 -0.27 12.89 -22.39
C MET A 1 -0.64 14.36 -22.26
N THR A 2 -1.92 14.69 -22.41
CA THR A 2 -2.45 16.07 -22.23
C THR A 2 -3.15 16.19 -20.88
N ALA A 3 -3.42 17.42 -20.43
CA ALA A 3 -4.20 17.67 -19.21
C ALA A 3 -5.61 17.07 -19.32
N ASP A 4 -6.30 17.30 -20.44
CA ASP A 4 -7.65 16.76 -20.66
C ASP A 4 -7.67 15.22 -20.59
N ARG A 5 -6.65 14.57 -21.16
CA ARG A 5 -6.55 13.10 -21.09
C ARG A 5 -6.27 12.60 -19.68
N LEU A 6 -5.53 13.36 -18.87
CA LEU A 6 -5.29 13.03 -17.46
C LEU A 6 -6.55 13.24 -16.61
N ASP A 7 -7.28 14.32 -16.86
CA ASP A 7 -8.55 14.63 -16.21
C ASP A 7 -9.57 13.49 -16.44
N GLU A 8 -9.70 13.01 -17.68
CA GLU A 8 -10.56 11.87 -18.03
C GLU A 8 -10.15 10.58 -17.30
N LEU A 9 -8.87 10.21 -17.36
CA LEU A 9 -8.37 8.98 -16.76
C LEU A 9 -8.49 9.00 -15.24
N TYR A 10 -8.17 10.13 -14.61
CA TYR A 10 -8.21 10.27 -13.17
C TYR A 10 -9.65 10.29 -12.64
N LEU A 11 -10.57 10.94 -13.35
CA LEU A 11 -11.99 10.90 -13.00
C LEU A 11 -12.57 9.49 -13.14
N GLY A 12 -12.17 8.73 -14.17
CA GLY A 12 -12.50 7.31 -14.31
C GLY A 12 -12.01 6.49 -13.11
N LEU A 13 -10.74 6.64 -12.74
CA LEU A 13 -10.15 5.96 -11.59
C LEU A 13 -10.91 6.25 -10.28
N LEU A 14 -11.30 7.51 -10.04
CA LEU A 14 -12.07 7.87 -8.85
C LEU A 14 -13.45 7.21 -8.83
N ARG A 15 -14.12 7.09 -9.98
CA ARG A 15 -15.42 6.40 -10.09
C ARG A 15 -15.29 4.91 -9.80
N ASP A 16 -14.25 4.27 -10.32
CA ASP A 16 -13.99 2.85 -10.08
C ASP A 16 -13.65 2.58 -8.61
N TYR A 17 -12.87 3.47 -7.98
CA TYR A 17 -12.43 3.32 -6.60
C TYR A 17 -13.55 3.58 -5.58
N TRP A 18 -14.32 4.65 -5.75
CA TRP A 18 -15.35 5.05 -4.78
C TRP A 18 -16.72 4.44 -5.06
N GLY A 19 -16.96 3.97 -6.29
CA GLY A 19 -18.24 3.43 -6.69
C GLY A 19 -19.34 4.49 -6.83
N PRO A 20 -20.59 4.05 -7.09
CA PRO A 20 -21.70 4.94 -7.41
C PRO A 20 -22.26 5.72 -6.21
N GLU A 21 -21.87 5.36 -4.98
CA GLU A 21 -22.38 5.99 -3.75
C GLU A 21 -21.77 7.37 -3.49
N VAL A 22 -20.60 7.65 -4.08
CA VAL A 22 -19.91 8.94 -3.93
C VAL A 22 -20.21 9.82 -5.15
N VAL A 23 -20.79 10.99 -4.88
CA VAL A 23 -20.99 12.03 -5.89
C VAL A 23 -19.67 12.79 -6.08
N LEU A 24 -19.12 12.73 -7.29
CA LEU A 24 -17.89 13.43 -7.67
C LEU A 24 -18.21 14.73 -8.40
N ASP A 25 -17.64 15.84 -7.96
CA ASP A 25 -17.60 17.08 -8.75
C ASP A 25 -16.68 16.88 -9.96
N GLU A 26 -17.21 16.92 -11.18
CA GLU A 26 -16.46 16.50 -12.36
C GLU A 26 -15.22 17.38 -12.62
N ILE A 27 -15.33 18.69 -12.38
CA ILE A 27 -14.25 19.63 -12.72
C ILE A 27 -13.17 19.59 -11.64
N PHE A 28 -13.59 19.62 -10.38
CA PHE A 28 -12.68 19.62 -9.25
C PHE A 28 -11.99 18.26 -9.09
N SER A 29 -12.77 17.17 -9.09
CA SER A 29 -12.25 15.82 -8.87
C SER A 29 -11.26 15.42 -9.96
N ALA A 30 -11.58 15.70 -11.23
CA ALA A 30 -10.72 15.41 -12.36
C ALA A 30 -9.35 16.10 -12.26
N ARG A 31 -9.24 17.25 -11.60
CA ARG A 31 -7.96 18.00 -11.49
C ARG A 31 -7.20 17.74 -10.20
N THR A 32 -7.72 16.92 -9.29
CA THR A 32 -7.04 16.69 -8.01
C THR A 32 -5.68 15.98 -8.16
N TRP A 33 -5.45 15.23 -9.25
CA TRP A 33 -4.12 14.69 -9.57
C TRP A 33 -3.02 15.76 -9.68
N SER A 34 -3.39 16.98 -10.08
CA SER A 34 -2.44 18.09 -10.24
C SER A 34 -2.04 18.75 -8.92
N ARG A 35 -2.81 18.51 -7.84
CA ARG A 35 -2.61 19.16 -6.55
C ARG A 35 -1.63 18.43 -5.65
N ALA A 36 -1.46 17.13 -5.82
CA ALA A 36 -0.47 16.40 -5.05
C ALA A 36 0.93 16.74 -5.57
N SER A 37 1.79 17.31 -4.72
CA SER A 37 3.18 17.60 -5.08
C SER A 37 3.84 16.34 -5.64
N ARG A 38 4.55 16.45 -6.77
CA ARG A 38 5.23 15.33 -7.46
C ARG A 38 6.08 14.48 -6.50
N ILE A 39 6.69 15.12 -5.50
CA ILE A 39 7.51 14.50 -4.44
C ILE A 39 6.66 13.64 -3.49
N LEU A 40 5.45 14.08 -3.15
CA LEU A 40 4.52 13.34 -2.28
C LEU A 40 3.90 12.15 -3.03
N GLN A 41 3.54 12.31 -4.31
CA GLN A 41 2.99 11.21 -5.11
C GLN A 41 3.96 10.03 -5.26
N LEU A 42 5.23 10.32 -5.61
CA LEU A 42 6.25 9.27 -5.80
C LEU A 42 6.64 8.58 -4.48
N ARG A 43 6.62 9.32 -3.37
CA ARG A 43 6.99 8.78 -2.06
C ARG A 43 5.83 8.02 -1.39
N LEU A 44 4.61 8.53 -1.44
CA LEU A 44 3.44 7.90 -0.82
C LEU A 44 2.97 6.64 -1.56
N VAL A 45 3.07 6.60 -2.90
CA VAL A 45 2.73 5.37 -3.65
C VAL A 45 3.74 4.25 -3.36
N ARG A 46 5.02 4.59 -3.20
CA ARG A 46 6.07 3.63 -2.90
C ARG A 46 6.05 3.18 -1.43
N ASP A 47 5.84 4.10 -0.51
CA ASP A 47 6.02 3.86 0.92
C ASP A 47 4.67 3.56 1.64
N GLY A 48 3.53 4.00 1.08
CA GLY A 48 2.21 3.92 1.71
C GLY A 48 1.49 2.58 1.55
N VAL A 49 1.75 1.83 0.48
CA VAL A 49 1.25 0.45 0.34
C VAL A 49 2.06 -0.49 1.24
N LEU A 50 3.38 -0.28 1.35
CA LEU A 50 4.25 -1.07 2.23
C LEU A 50 4.07 -0.74 3.73
N GLY A 51 3.59 0.46 4.08
CA GLY A 51 3.52 0.93 5.47
C GLY A 51 2.31 0.42 6.26
N LEU A 52 1.26 -0.04 5.56
CA LEU A 52 0.08 -0.66 6.19
C LEU A 52 0.26 -2.17 6.41
N ASP A 53 1.20 -2.79 5.67
CA ASP A 53 1.50 -4.22 5.70
C ASP A 53 2.87 -4.53 6.35
N GLY A 54 3.42 -3.59 7.13
CA GLY A 54 4.42 -3.94 8.15
C GLY A 54 3.88 -5.11 8.99
N PRO A 55 4.75 -6.04 9.44
CA PRO A 55 4.38 -7.42 9.76
C PRO A 55 3.01 -7.50 10.43
N GLY A 56 2.06 -8.09 9.70
CA GLY A 56 0.69 -8.29 10.14
C GLY A 56 0.63 -8.97 11.51
N PRO A 57 -0.53 -8.86 12.18
CA PRO A 57 -0.68 -8.92 13.63
C PRO A 57 0.07 -10.10 14.23
N ALA A 58 0.77 -9.84 15.34
CA ALA A 58 1.33 -10.84 16.23
C ALA A 58 0.37 -12.03 16.29
N ARG A 59 0.73 -13.12 15.59
CA ARG A 59 -0.09 -14.32 15.52
C ARG A 59 -0.13 -14.89 16.92
N ASP A 60 -1.33 -15.02 17.45
CA ASP A 60 -1.60 -15.38 18.83
C ASP A 60 -0.79 -16.61 19.30
N GLY A 61 -0.15 -16.50 20.47
CA GLY A 61 0.00 -17.63 21.39
C GLY A 61 1.38 -18.26 21.60
N GLY A 62 2.47 -17.75 20.99
CA GLY A 62 3.84 -18.19 21.26
C GLY A 62 4.68 -17.09 21.92
N SER A 63 5.68 -17.41 22.73
CA SER A 63 6.52 -16.39 23.37
C SER A 63 7.10 -15.43 22.32
N GLY A 64 6.67 -14.16 22.34
CA GLY A 64 6.93 -13.12 21.33
C GLY A 64 8.40 -12.74 21.09
N ALA A 65 9.35 -13.55 21.54
CA ALA A 65 10.78 -13.37 21.35
C ALA A 65 11.20 -13.60 19.89
N ALA A 66 10.60 -14.57 19.20
CA ALA A 66 10.91 -14.85 17.80
C ALA A 66 10.42 -13.72 16.89
N GLU A 67 9.16 -13.31 17.02
CA GLU A 67 8.57 -12.21 16.26
C GLU A 67 9.30 -10.88 16.54
N ARG A 68 9.71 -10.67 17.80
CA ARG A 68 10.52 -9.51 18.17
C ARG A 68 11.89 -9.52 17.49
N GLU A 69 12.60 -10.66 17.49
CA GLU A 69 13.91 -10.75 16.84
C GLU A 69 13.80 -10.62 15.32
N ASP A 70 12.73 -11.13 14.70
CA ASP A 70 12.46 -10.93 13.27
C ASP A 70 12.21 -9.46 12.93
N TYR A 71 11.38 -8.77 13.71
CA TYR A 71 11.14 -7.33 13.56
C TYR A 71 12.42 -6.50 13.81
N LEU A 72 13.23 -6.85 14.81
CA LEU A 72 14.52 -6.19 15.04
C LEU A 72 15.51 -6.48 13.90
N GLY A 73 15.49 -7.68 13.33
CA GLY A 73 16.27 -8.06 12.15
C GLY A 73 15.89 -7.22 10.93
N PHE A 74 14.58 -6.99 10.73
CA PHE A 74 14.05 -6.08 9.72
C PHE A 74 14.57 -4.65 9.94
N LEU A 75 14.41 -4.07 11.13
CA LEU A 75 14.86 -2.71 11.42
C LEU A 75 16.38 -2.53 11.26
N LYS A 76 17.18 -3.52 11.67
CA LYS A 76 18.65 -3.51 11.51
C LYS A 76 19.09 -3.57 10.05
N SER A 77 18.25 -4.05 9.13
CA SER A 77 18.59 -4.13 7.71
C SER A 77 18.61 -2.77 7.01
N GLY A 78 17.92 -1.77 7.56
CA GLY A 78 17.85 -0.40 7.02
C GLY A 78 17.48 -0.36 5.53
N CYS A 79 18.08 0.56 4.76
CA CYS A 79 17.90 0.67 3.31
C CYS A 79 18.97 -0.08 2.50
N SER A 80 19.67 -1.05 3.11
CA SER A 80 20.81 -1.74 2.48
C SER A 80 20.39 -2.78 1.43
N ARG A 81 19.10 -3.09 1.33
CA ARG A 81 18.51 -4.08 0.44
C ARG A 81 17.24 -3.53 -0.21
N HIS A 82 16.79 -4.18 -1.28
CA HIS A 82 15.55 -3.81 -1.94
C HIS A 82 14.35 -4.09 -1.00
N PRO A 83 13.37 -3.18 -0.86
CA PRO A 83 12.28 -3.32 0.12
C PRO A 83 11.50 -4.64 0.03
N VAL A 84 11.26 -5.13 -1.20
CA VAL A 84 10.59 -6.41 -1.44
C VAL A 84 11.38 -7.59 -0.87
N GLU A 85 12.70 -7.62 -1.06
CA GLU A 85 13.56 -8.68 -0.52
C GLU A 85 13.62 -8.64 1.01
N THR A 86 13.55 -7.43 1.59
CA THR A 86 13.53 -7.24 3.04
C THR A 86 12.25 -7.82 3.67
N LEU A 87 11.08 -7.59 3.06
CA LEU A 87 9.80 -8.11 3.53
C LEU A 87 9.65 -9.64 3.33
N LEU A 88 10.15 -10.17 2.22
CA LEU A 88 10.14 -11.62 1.98
C LEU A 88 10.85 -12.39 3.10
N ARG A 89 11.92 -11.83 3.67
CA ARG A 89 12.67 -12.46 4.77
C ARG A 89 11.96 -12.42 6.12
N THR A 90 10.94 -11.59 6.29
CA THR A 90 10.07 -11.60 7.48
C THR A 90 8.87 -12.52 7.30
N GLY A 91 8.85 -13.34 6.24
CA GLY A 91 7.75 -14.25 5.93
C GLY A 91 6.56 -13.57 5.25
N VAL A 92 6.72 -12.33 4.75
CA VAL A 92 5.65 -11.58 4.08
C VAL A 92 5.99 -11.41 2.60
N ASP A 93 5.29 -12.14 1.72
CA ASP A 93 5.47 -12.04 0.28
C ASP A 93 4.52 -11.03 -0.37
N VAL A 94 4.97 -9.78 -0.47
CA VAL A 94 4.25 -8.67 -1.12
C VAL A 94 4.21 -8.76 -2.65
N THR A 95 4.76 -9.82 -3.26
CA THR A 95 4.57 -10.08 -4.70
C THR A 95 3.28 -10.85 -4.98
N THR A 96 2.61 -11.34 -3.93
CA THR A 96 1.32 -12.03 -3.97
C THR A 96 0.21 -11.15 -3.39
N ASP A 97 -1.05 -11.57 -3.56
CA ASP A 97 -2.21 -10.92 -2.95
C ASP A 97 -2.52 -11.40 -1.52
N GLU A 98 -1.78 -12.40 -1.02
CA GLU A 98 -1.98 -13.03 0.29
C GLU A 98 -1.86 -12.04 1.46
N PRO A 99 -0.83 -11.16 1.54
CA PRO A 99 -0.71 -10.24 2.67
C PRO A 99 -1.91 -9.29 2.81
N VAL A 100 -2.42 -8.80 1.68
CA VAL A 100 -3.60 -7.92 1.66
C VAL A 100 -4.85 -8.69 2.11
N ARG A 101 -5.02 -9.94 1.63
CA ARG A 101 -6.15 -10.78 2.04
C ARG A 101 -6.14 -11.10 3.53
N ASP A 102 -4.98 -11.41 4.10
CA ASP A 102 -4.81 -11.70 5.52
C ASP A 102 -5.22 -10.50 6.39
N VAL A 103 -4.81 -9.29 6.02
CA VAL A 103 -5.14 -8.05 6.76
C VAL A 103 -6.65 -7.77 6.75
N PHE A 104 -7.30 -7.92 5.60
CA PHE A 104 -8.73 -7.66 5.46
C PHE A 104 -9.62 -8.87 5.81
N GLY A 105 -9.04 -9.98 6.27
CA GLY A 105 -9.78 -11.17 6.68
C GLY A 105 -10.45 -11.93 5.52
N PHE A 106 -10.03 -11.68 4.27
CA PHE A 106 -10.47 -12.42 3.09
C PHE A 106 -9.73 -13.76 3.00
N SER A 107 -9.83 -14.58 4.03
CA SER A 107 -9.31 -15.95 3.99
C SER A 107 -10.26 -16.79 3.12
N VAL A 108 -9.79 -17.18 1.94
CA VAL A 108 -10.49 -18.14 1.09
C VAL A 108 -10.47 -19.49 1.82
N ARG A 109 -11.65 -19.95 2.26
CA ARG A 109 -11.88 -21.35 2.64
C ARG A 109 -12.08 -22.21 1.41
#